data_AF-A0A958K059-F1
#
_entry.id   AF-A0A958K059-F1
#
_cell.length_a   1.000
_cell.length_b   1.000
_cell.length_c   1.000
_cell.angle_alpha   90.00
_cell.angle_beta   90.00
_cell.angle_gamma   90.00
#
_symmetry.space_group_name_H-M   'P 1'
#
loop_
_entity.id
_entity.type
_entity.pdbx_description
1 polymer ?
#
loop_
_entity_poly.entity_id
_entity_poly.type
_entity_poly.pdbx_seq_one_letter_code
_entity_poly.pdbx_strand_id
1 'polypeptide(L)' 'MYYKNTTRLVLDQDTGSAIKGPARVDIFMGTGPEAQRRANHVYSQGSLYYLIHKDVV' A
#
# COMPACT_ATOMS: atom_id res chain seq x y z
N MET A 1 6.38 20.25 -3.38
CA MET A 1 6.87 19.14 -2.54
C MET A 1 7.36 18.03 -3.46
N TYR A 2 8.65 17.67 -3.37
CA TYR A 2 9.20 16.57 -4.16
C TYR A 2 8.96 15.26 -3.41
N TYR A 3 8.10 14.40 -3.94
CA TYR A 3 7.91 13.05 -3.42
C TYR A 3 9.00 12.14 -3.99
N LYS A 4 9.78 11.50 -3.12
CA LYS A 4 10.79 10.53 -3.53
C LYS A 4 10.12 9.19 -3.80
N ASN A 5 10.47 8.56 -4.92
CA ASN A 5 10.06 7.19 -5.20
C ASN A 5 10.47 6.28 -4.04
N THR A 6 9.57 5.39 -3.64
CA THR A 6 9.72 4.57 -2.45
C THR A 6 9.23 3.16 -2.71
N THR A 7 9.94 2.18 -2.15
CA THR A 7 9.57 0.76 -2.18
C THR A 7 9.51 0.25 -0.75
N ARG A 8 8.50 -0.54 -0.42
CA ARG A 8 8.28 -1.09 0.92
C ARG A 8 7.83 -2.55 0.81
N LEU A 9 8.33 -3.39 1.71
CA LEU A 9 7.73 -4.69 2.00
C LEU A 9 6.69 -4.48 3.10
N VAL A 10 5.46 -4.94 2.86
CA VAL A 10 4.32 -4.83 3.77
C VAL A 10 3.53 -6.14 3.76
N LEU A 11 2.54 -6.24 4.64
CA LEU A 11 1.68 -7.41 4.78
C LEU A 11 0.21 -7.01 4.51
N ASP A 12 -0.53 -7.89 3.86
CA ASP A 12 -1.96 -7.72 3.56
C ASP A 12 -2.79 -8.09 4.81
N GLN A 13 -2.86 -7.18 5.78
CA GLN A 13 -3.46 -7.43 7.09
C GLN A 13 -4.89 -6.89 7.24
N ASP A 14 -5.43 -6.22 6.22
CA ASP A 14 -6.77 -5.63 6.27
C ASP A 14 -7.46 -5.69 4.90
N THR A 15 -8.78 -5.50 4.90
CA THR A 15 -9.62 -5.46 3.70
C THR A 15 -10.49 -4.19 3.71
N GLY A 16 -10.77 -3.64 2.53
CA GLY A 16 -11.60 -2.44 2.39
C GLY A 16 -12.69 -2.63 1.34
N SER A 17 -13.91 -2.16 1.64
CA SER A 17 -15.02 -2.24 0.68
C SER A 17 -14.74 -1.50 -0.62
N ALA A 18 -13.96 -0.41 -0.59
CA ALA A 18 -13.55 0.36 -1.76
C ALA A 18 -12.32 -0.20 -2.50
N ILE A 19 -11.61 -1.17 -1.91
CA ILE A 19 -10.40 -1.76 -2.49
C ILE A 19 -10.83 -2.98 -3.31
N LYS A 20 -11.05 -2.75 -4.61
CA LYS A 20 -11.58 -3.75 -5.56
C LYS A 20 -10.60 -4.01 -6.71
N GLY A 21 -10.65 -5.25 -7.21
CA GLY A 21 -9.84 -5.70 -8.35
C GLY A 21 -8.41 -6.12 -7.95
N PRO A 22 -7.70 -6.81 -8.85
CA PRO A 22 -6.30 -7.15 -8.63
C PRO A 22 -5.41 -5.89 -8.66
N ALA A 23 -4.25 -5.96 -8.01
CA ALA A 23 -3.24 -4.91 -8.01
C ALA A 23 -3.70 -3.53 -7.48
N ARG A 24 -4.69 -3.52 -6.57
CA ARG A 24 -5.11 -2.33 -5.82
C ARG A 24 -4.78 -2.53 -4.35
N VAL A 25 -4.10 -1.57 -3.74
CA VAL A 25 -3.72 -1.60 -2.32
C VAL A 25 -4.14 -0.30 -1.62
N ASP A 26 -4.40 -0.40 -0.32
CA ASP A 26 -4.50 0.73 0.59
C ASP A 26 -3.35 0.66 1.59
N ILE A 27 -2.67 1.78 1.84
CA ILE A 27 -1.46 1.81 2.67
C ILE A 27 -1.81 2.47 4.00
N PHE A 28 -1.83 1.66 5.06
CA PHE A 28 -1.96 2.19 6.41
C PHE A 28 -0.74 3.06 6.78
N MET A 29 -0.96 4.35 7.00
CA MET A 29 0.10 5.34 7.27
C MET A 29 0.33 5.60 8.77
N GLY A 30 -0.33 4.85 9.66
CA GLY A 30 -0.33 5.07 11.10
C GLY A 30 -1.55 5.86 11.59
N THR A 31 -1.49 6.36 12.82
CA THR A 31 -2.58 7.09 13.47
C THR A 31 -2.25 8.56 13.72
N GLY A 32 -3.26 9.41 13.78
CA GLY A 32 -3.14 10.84 14.12
C GLY A 32 -3.00 11.78 12.92
N PRO A 33 -2.93 13.10 13.16
CA PRO A 33 -3.04 14.12 12.10
C PRO A 33 -1.94 14.03 11.03
N GLU A 34 -0.72 13.65 11.42
CA GLU A 34 0.39 13.48 10.46
C GLU A 34 0.14 12.31 9.50
N ALA A 35 -0.33 11.18 10.02
CA ALA A 35 -0.62 9.99 9.23
C ALA A 35 -1.76 10.26 8.25
N GLN A 36 -2.82 10.94 8.71
CA GLN A 36 -3.93 11.37 7.85
C GLN A 36 -3.45 12.29 6.72
N ARG A 37 -2.62 13.30 7.03
CA ARG A 37 -2.07 14.19 5.99
C ARG A 37 -1.23 13.43 4.96
N ARG A 38 -0.45 12.43 5.38
CA ARG A 38 0.32 11.59 4.45
C ARG A 38 -0.58 10.70 3.60
N ALA A 39 -1.56 10.04 4.20
CA ALA A 39 -2.50 9.16 3.52
C ALA A 39 -3.27 9.88 2.41
N ASN A 40 -3.68 11.14 2.65
CA ASN A 40 -4.38 11.97 1.66
C ASN A 40 -3.59 12.24 0.38
N HIS A 41 -2.27 12.02 0.37
CA HIS A 41 -1.42 12.20 -0.81
C HIS A 41 -1.05 10.87 -1.49
N VAL A 42 -1.61 9.74 -1.03
CA VAL A 42 -1.36 8.41 -1.60
C VAL A 42 -2.37 8.13 -2.71
N TYR A 43 -2.07 8.65 -3.90
CA TYR A 43 -2.83 8.35 -5.12
C TYR A 43 -1.90 8.34 -6.32
N SER A 44 -1.21 7.22 -6.50
CA SER A 44 -0.26 7.04 -7.61
C SER A 44 -0.24 5.60 -8.09
N GLN A 45 0.13 5.40 -9.34
CA GLN A 45 0.46 4.07 -9.86
C GLN A 45 1.82 3.60 -9.33
N GLY A 46 2.00 2.29 -9.30
CA GLY A 46 3.24 1.63 -8.88
C GLY A 46 3.23 0.15 -9.25
N SER A 47 4.29 -0.55 -8.88
CA SER A 47 4.42 -2.00 -9.11
C SER A 47 4.13 -2.76 -7.82
N LEU A 48 3.24 -3.75 -7.89
CA LEU A 48 2.94 -4.67 -6.78
C LEU A 48 3.60 -6.01 -7.04
N TYR A 49 4.36 -6.50 -6.07
CA TYR A 49 5.02 -7.80 -6.10
C TYR A 49 4.61 -8.60 -4.87
N TYR A 50 4.29 -9.88 -5.07
CA TYR A 50 4.03 -10.82 -3.99
C TYR A 50 5.23 -11.72 -3.79
N LEU A 51 5.64 -11.90 -2.53
CA LEU A 51 6.53 -12.98 -2.14
C LEU A 51 5.66 -14.21 -1.90
N ILE A 52 5.84 -15.22 -2.74
CA ILE A 52 5.14 -16.49 -2.60
C ILE A 52 6.15 -17.53 -2.10
N HIS A 53 5.72 -18.36 -1.15
CA HIS A 53 6.55 -19.46 -0.67
C HIS A 53 6.88 -20.39 -1.84
N LYS A 54 8.17 -20.69 -2.02
CA LYS A 54 8.65 -21.47 -3.18
C LYS A 54 7.91 -22.80 -3.33
N ASP A 55 7.67 -23.49 -2.22
CA ASP A 55 7.05 -24.82 -2.24
C ASP A 55 5.51 -24.77 -2.32
N VAL A 56 4.90 -23.57 -2.36
CA VAL A 56 3.46 -23.39 -2.59
C VAL A 56 3.17 -23.16 -4.09
N VAL A 57 4.21 -22.94 -4.91
CA VAL A 57 4.13 -22.75 -6.36
C VAL A 57 4.72 -23.92 -7.11
#